data_AF-A0A9X2JJJ2-F1
#
_entry.id   AF-A0A9X2JJJ2-F1
#
_cell.length_a   1.000
_cell.length_b   1.000
_cell.length_c   1.000
_cell.angle_alpha   90.00
_cell.angle_beta   90.00
_cell.angle_gamma   90.00
#
_symmetry.space_group_name_H-M   'P 1'
#
loop_
_entity.id
_entity.type
_entity.pdbx_description
1 polymer ?
#
loop_
_entity_poly.entity_id
_entity_poly.type
_entity_poly.pdbx_seq_one_letter_code
_entity_poly.pdbx_strand_id
1 'polypeptide(L)'
;MKSIAKNPHRSQQNGPPAPPPRQAVLVLAHADGWLEAFAERNIDVLIVMVPTTGTVAGEVVAEEFLDQTLPLRYRDLHWPIKRRAADKLRIVRPSDLVRRQHDLALLQGLDAVEQRFTPSKPRRAKVWTL
;
A
#
# COMPACT_ATOMS: atom_id res chain seq x y z
N MET A 1 64.14 26.01 16.95
CA MET A 1 62.67 25.91 17.06
C MET A 1 62.10 25.55 15.68
N LYS A 2 61.68 24.30 15.47
CA LYS A 2 61.16 23.84 14.16
C LYS A 2 59.64 24.02 14.12
N SER A 3 59.18 24.90 13.24
CA SER A 3 57.76 25.13 12.94
C SER A 3 57.16 23.89 12.27
N ILE A 4 56.17 23.27 12.92
CA ILE A 4 55.41 22.14 12.37
C ILE A 4 54.31 22.73 11.49
N ALA A 5 54.48 22.62 10.17
CA ALA A 5 53.47 23.02 9.20
C ALA A 5 52.22 22.15 9.35
N LYS A 6 51.08 22.77 9.67
CA LYS A 6 49.77 22.10 9.69
C LYS A 6 49.38 21.72 8.26
N ASN A 7 49.19 20.42 8.04
CA ASN A 7 48.76 19.86 6.77
C ASN A 7 47.24 20.14 6.56
N PRO A 8 46.82 20.93 5.56
CA PRO A 8 45.42 21.34 5.38
C PRO A 8 44.53 20.30 4.67
N HIS A 9 45.08 19.16 4.26
CA HIS A 9 44.31 18.08 3.64
C HIS A 9 43.64 17.18 4.67
N ARG A 10 42.73 17.75 5.47
CA ARG A 10 41.72 16.96 6.18
C ARG A 10 40.63 16.65 5.17
N SER A 11 40.85 15.57 4.41
CA SER A 11 39.88 14.99 3.49
C SER A 11 38.52 14.96 4.19
N GLN A 12 37.56 15.73 3.68
CA GLN A 12 36.18 15.64 4.13
C GLN A 12 35.79 14.17 3.96
N GLN A 13 35.66 13.47 5.08
CA GLN A 13 35.08 12.15 5.11
C GLN A 13 33.64 12.33 4.69
N ASN A 14 33.39 12.19 3.39
CA ASN A 14 32.06 12.05 2.84
C ASN A 14 31.51 10.77 3.45
N GLY A 15 30.73 10.94 4.52
CA GLY A 15 29.96 9.84 5.09
C GLY A 15 29.11 9.18 4.00
N PRO A 16 28.66 7.94 4.24
CA PRO A 16 27.74 7.29 3.31
C PRO A 16 26.56 8.23 3.04
N PRO A 17 26.12 8.38 1.78
CA PRO A 17 25.01 9.26 1.44
C PRO A 17 23.80 8.87 2.29
N ALA A 18 23.08 9.89 2.79
CA ALA A 18 21.86 9.65 3.55
C ALA A 18 20.91 8.79 2.71
N PRO A 19 20.22 7.81 3.33
CA PRO A 19 19.30 6.96 2.59
C PRO A 19 18.21 7.84 1.94
N PRO A 20 17.74 7.47 0.75
CA PRO A 20 16.69 8.24 0.07
C PRO A 20 15.44 8.33 0.98
N PRO A 21 14.71 9.46 0.92
CA PRO A 21 13.51 9.63 1.71
C PRO A 21 12.51 8.51 1.41
N ARG A 22 11.92 7.93 2.46
CA ARG A 22 10.91 6.89 2.31
C ARG A 22 9.68 7.48 1.64
N GLN A 23 9.21 6.82 0.59
CA GLN A 23 8.00 7.23 -0.08
C GLN A 23 6.77 6.59 0.58
N ALA A 24 5.73 7.40 0.80
CA ALA A 24 4.45 6.89 1.24
C ALA A 24 3.74 6.17 0.08
N VAL A 25 3.23 4.98 0.36
CA VAL A 25 2.43 4.18 -0.57
C VAL A 25 1.13 3.82 0.13
N LEU A 26 0.00 4.09 -0.52
CA LEU A 26 -1.31 3.65 -0.08
C LEU A 26 -1.73 2.44 -0.92
N VAL A 27 -2.08 1.34 -0.26
CA VAL A 27 -2.67 0.17 -0.91
C VAL A 27 -4.12 0.04 -0.42
N LEU A 28 -5.07 0.09 -1.33
CA LEU A 28 -6.48 -0.15 -1.07
C LEU A 28 -6.84 -1.57 -1.50
N ALA A 29 -7.46 -2.31 -0.58
CA ALA A 29 -8.04 -3.61 -0.86
C ALA A 29 -9.56 -3.52 -0.82
N HIS A 30 -10.18 -3.64 -1.98
CA HIS A 30 -11.63 -3.57 -2.15
C HIS A 30 -12.28 -4.91 -1.77
N ALA A 31 -13.57 -4.85 -1.43
CA ALA A 31 -14.31 -6.02 -0.94
C ALA A 31 -14.53 -7.11 -2.01
N ASP A 32 -14.46 -6.74 -3.29
CA ASP A 32 -14.56 -7.62 -4.46
C ASP A 32 -13.23 -8.28 -4.84
N GLY A 33 -12.16 -8.03 -4.08
CA GLY A 33 -10.82 -8.54 -4.35
C GLY A 33 -10.00 -7.65 -5.30
N TRP A 34 -10.53 -6.50 -5.72
CA TRP A 34 -9.76 -5.52 -6.48
C TRP A 34 -8.72 -4.84 -5.57
N LEU A 35 -7.53 -4.61 -6.10
CA LEU A 35 -6.42 -3.99 -5.37
C LEU A 35 -5.93 -2.76 -6.13
N GLU A 36 -5.78 -1.62 -5.43
CA GLU A 36 -5.26 -0.37 -5.99
C GLU A 36 -4.06 0.11 -5.18
N ALA A 37 -3.04 0.61 -5.86
CA ALA A 37 -1.85 1.16 -5.22
C ALA A 37 -1.60 2.58 -5.71
N PHE A 38 -1.43 3.50 -4.76
CA PHE A 38 -1.19 4.92 -5.01
C PHE A 38 0.14 5.33 -4.41
N ALA A 39 0.93 6.11 -5.16
CA ALA A 39 2.07 6.83 -4.61
C ALA A 39 2.42 8.04 -5.47
N GLU A 40 3.18 8.97 -4.89
CA GLU A 40 3.44 10.26 -5.52
C GLU A 40 4.30 10.19 -6.79
N ARG A 41 5.39 9.39 -6.84
CA ARG A 41 6.28 9.24 -8.02
C ARG A 41 6.98 7.87 -8.05
N ASN A 42 7.33 7.34 -9.22
CA ASN A 42 8.30 6.25 -9.38
C ASN A 42 8.12 5.02 -8.47
N ILE A 43 6.89 4.48 -8.37
CA ILE A 43 6.67 3.19 -7.71
C ILE A 43 6.46 2.09 -8.74
N ASP A 44 7.08 0.95 -8.46
CA ASP A 44 6.82 -0.30 -9.17
C ASP A 44 6.05 -1.22 -8.24
N VAL A 45 4.79 -1.50 -8.58
CA VAL A 45 3.93 -2.35 -7.77
C VAL A 45 3.73 -3.68 -8.47
N LEU A 46 4.06 -4.77 -7.77
CA LEU A 46 3.71 -6.12 -8.19
C LEU A 46 2.73 -6.70 -7.18
N ILE A 47 1.54 -7.04 -7.67
CA ILE A 47 0.49 -7.67 -6.89
C ILE A 47 0.46 -9.14 -7.27
N VAL A 48 0.71 -10.03 -6.31
CA VAL A 48 0.70 -11.48 -6.51
C VAL A 48 -0.33 -12.09 -5.58
N MET A 49 -1.22 -12.91 -6.15
CA MET A 49 -2.12 -13.75 -5.36
C MET A 49 -1.42 -15.08 -5.07
N VAL A 50 -1.17 -15.35 -3.79
CA VAL A 50 -0.54 -16.61 -3.35
C VAL A 50 -1.64 -17.56 -2.88
N PRO A 51 -1.62 -18.84 -3.29
CA PRO A 51 -2.54 -19.84 -2.76
C PRO A 51 -2.51 -19.87 -1.23
N THR A 52 -3.69 -19.89 -0.61
CA THR A 52 -3.82 -20.05 0.85
C THR A 52 -4.01 -21.51 1.22
N THR A 53 -3.52 -21.88 2.40
CA THR A 53 -3.58 -23.23 2.94
C THR A 53 -3.69 -23.17 4.46
N GLY A 54 -4.36 -24.16 5.04
CA GLY A 54 -4.54 -24.24 6.50
C GLY A 54 -3.43 -25.01 7.22
N THR A 55 -2.36 -25.39 6.51
CA THR A 55 -1.28 -26.21 7.07
C THR A 55 0.06 -25.50 6.96
N VAL A 56 0.91 -25.64 7.98
CA VAL A 56 2.26 -25.07 7.99
C VAL A 56 3.08 -25.55 6.78
N ALA A 57 2.97 -26.83 6.41
CA ALA A 57 3.66 -27.38 5.25
C ALA A 57 3.20 -26.72 3.94
N GLY A 58 1.90 -26.48 3.78
CA GLY A 58 1.39 -25.76 2.63
C GLY A 58 1.86 -24.30 2.59
N GLU A 59 1.96 -23.63 3.75
CA GLU A 59 2.42 -22.24 3.81
C GLU A 59 3.86 -22.12 3.30
N VAL A 60 4.72 -23.07 3.70
CA VAL A 60 6.11 -23.17 3.22
C VAL A 60 6.15 -23.38 1.71
N VAL A 61 5.36 -24.32 1.16
CA VAL A 61 5.30 -24.55 -0.29
C VAL A 61 4.80 -23.31 -1.05
N ALA A 62 3.82 -22.59 -0.50
CA ALA A 62 3.30 -21.38 -1.09
C ALA A 62 4.33 -20.23 -1.10
N GLU A 63 5.19 -20.16 -0.08
CA GLU A 63 6.33 -19.23 -0.03
C GLU A 63 7.43 -19.61 -1.03
N GLU A 64 7.81 -20.89 -1.11
CA GLU A 64 8.78 -21.40 -2.10
C GLU A 64 8.31 -21.13 -3.54
N PHE A 65 7.02 -21.35 -3.81
CA PHE A 65 6.42 -21.02 -5.10
C PHE A 65 6.56 -19.52 -5.41
N LEU A 66 6.30 -18.65 -4.43
CA LEU A 66 6.41 -17.21 -4.62
C LEU A 66 7.87 -16.80 -4.87
N ASP A 67 8.84 -17.34 -4.13
CA ASP A 67 10.27 -17.08 -4.35
C ASP A 67 10.72 -17.46 -5.77
N GLN A 68 10.22 -18.58 -6.29
CA GLN A 68 10.56 -19.05 -7.63
C GLN A 68 9.90 -18.22 -8.73
N THR A 69 8.65 -17.81 -8.52
CA THR A 69 7.86 -17.09 -9.55
C THR A 69 8.06 -15.57 -9.52
N LEU A 70 8.58 -15.01 -8.43
CA LEU A 70 8.88 -13.58 -8.33
C LEU A 70 9.96 -13.15 -9.35
N PRO A 71 9.74 -12.06 -10.11
CA PRO A 71 10.78 -11.46 -10.93
C PRO A 71 11.97 -11.02 -10.08
N LEU A 72 13.18 -11.19 -10.62
CA LEU A 72 14.44 -10.98 -9.89
C LEU A 72 14.50 -9.63 -9.15
N ARG A 73 14.00 -8.56 -9.77
CA ARG A 73 13.96 -7.19 -9.20
C ARG A 73 13.12 -7.04 -7.93
N TYR A 74 12.19 -7.96 -7.67
CA TYR A 74 11.33 -7.94 -6.48
C TYR A 74 11.73 -8.99 -5.43
N ARG A 75 12.66 -9.90 -5.75
CA ARG A 75 13.08 -10.96 -4.81
C ARG A 75 13.75 -10.37 -3.57
N ASP A 76 14.52 -9.31 -3.73
CA ASP A 76 15.20 -8.63 -2.60
C ASP A 76 14.20 -7.95 -1.63
N LEU A 77 12.98 -7.67 -2.08
CA LEU A 77 11.89 -7.14 -1.25
C LEU A 77 11.11 -8.25 -0.52
N HIS A 78 11.16 -9.48 -1.04
CA HIS A 78 10.47 -10.62 -0.46
C HIS A 78 11.35 -11.27 0.61
N TRP A 79 10.89 -11.21 1.86
CA TRP A 79 11.55 -11.88 2.99
C TRP A 79 10.67 -13.05 3.47
N PRO A 80 10.92 -14.29 3.01
CA PRO A 80 10.03 -15.44 3.21
C PRO A 80 9.69 -15.69 4.69
N ILE A 81 10.57 -15.37 5.64
CA ILE A 81 10.36 -15.66 7.07
C ILE A 81 9.69 -14.48 7.84
N LYS A 82 9.57 -13.29 7.24
CA LYS A 82 9.04 -12.10 7.94
C LYS A 82 7.52 -12.04 8.00
N ARG A 83 6.79 -12.95 7.34
CA ARG A 83 5.31 -13.02 7.46
C ARG A 83 4.86 -13.18 8.91
N ARG A 84 5.63 -13.90 9.74
CA ARG A 84 5.33 -14.07 11.18
C ARG A 84 5.67 -12.85 12.04
N ALA A 85 6.59 -11.99 11.61
CA ALA A 85 6.92 -10.76 12.35
C ALA A 85 5.95 -9.61 12.04
N ALA A 86 5.24 -9.69 10.90
CA ALA A 86 4.16 -8.79 10.54
C ALA A 86 2.82 -9.21 11.20
N ASP A 87 2.87 -9.67 12.45
CA ASP A 87 1.78 -10.21 13.29
C ASP A 87 0.66 -9.20 13.62
N LYS A 88 0.51 -8.16 12.78
CA LYS A 88 -0.66 -7.28 12.69
C LYS A 88 -1.63 -7.76 11.61
N LEU A 89 -1.46 -8.96 11.06
CA LEU A 89 -2.48 -9.63 10.26
C LEU A 89 -3.66 -9.99 11.19
N ARG A 90 -4.56 -9.03 11.40
CA ARG A 90 -5.85 -9.30 12.02
C ARG A 90 -6.60 -10.26 11.11
N ILE A 91 -6.79 -11.49 11.57
CA ILE A 91 -7.69 -12.45 10.92
C ILE A 91 -9.05 -11.77 10.76
N VAL A 92 -9.46 -11.55 9.51
CA VAL A 92 -10.80 -11.06 9.20
C VAL A 92 -11.76 -12.22 9.44
N ARG A 93 -12.52 -12.16 10.52
CA ARG A 93 -13.51 -13.18 10.85
C ARG A 93 -14.75 -13.00 9.96
N PRO A 94 -15.56 -14.04 9.72
CA PRO A 94 -16.85 -13.89 9.06
C PRO A 94 -17.72 -12.79 9.69
N SER A 95 -17.67 -12.62 11.01
CA SER A 95 -18.34 -11.52 11.72
C SER A 95 -17.85 -10.13 11.31
N ASP A 96 -16.56 -9.98 11.01
CA ASP A 96 -16.01 -8.70 10.53
C ASP A 96 -16.54 -8.38 9.12
N LEU A 97 -16.73 -9.40 8.27
CA LEU A 97 -17.32 -9.24 6.93
C LEU A 97 -18.80 -8.85 7.00
N VAL A 98 -19.59 -9.54 7.83
CA VAL A 98 -21.01 -9.21 8.04
C VAL A 98 -21.17 -7.79 8.57
N ARG A 99 -20.33 -7.39 9.54
CA ARG A 99 -20.32 -6.02 10.06
C ARG A 99 -20.02 -4.99 8.98
N ARG A 100 -19.01 -5.23 8.13
CA ARG A 100 -18.68 -4.34 7.01
C ARG A 100 -19.82 -4.25 5.99
N GLN A 101 -20.49 -5.36 5.67
CA GLN A 101 -21.64 -5.35 4.77
C GLN A 101 -22.79 -4.53 5.35
N HIS A 102 -23.06 -4.67 6.64
CA HIS A 102 -24.06 -3.86 7.34
C HIS A 102 -23.71 -2.37 7.33
N ASP A 103 -22.45 -2.03 7.63
CA ASP A 103 -21.97 -0.64 7.61
C ASP A 103 -22.09 -0.04 6.20
N LEU A 104 -21.77 -0.79 5.14
CA LEU A 104 -21.97 -0.37 3.76
C LEU A 104 -23.45 -0.14 3.41
N ALA A 105 -24.33 -1.05 3.81
CA ALA A 105 -25.77 -0.90 3.58
C ALA A 105 -26.34 0.34 4.29
N LEU A 106 -25.85 0.65 5.50
CA LEU A 106 -26.21 1.88 6.21
C LEU A 106 -25.74 3.13 5.47
N LEU A 107 -24.49 3.17 5.00
CA LEU A 107 -23.97 4.30 4.23
C LEU A 107 -24.77 4.53 2.94
N GLN A 108 -25.09 3.46 2.20
CA GLN A 108 -25.94 3.55 1.01
C GLN A 108 -27.34 4.07 1.33
N GLY A 109 -27.90 3.68 2.47
CA GLY A 109 -29.18 4.20 2.95
C GLY A 109 -29.14 5.69 3.26
N LEU A 110 -28.06 6.16 3.89
CA LEU A 110 -27.85 7.59 4.18
C LEU A 110 -27.69 8.41 2.91
N ASP A 111 -26.92 7.95 1.93
CA ASP A 111 -26.74 8.62 0.64
C ASP A 111 -28.09 8.75 -0.11
N ALA A 112 -28.90 7.68 -0.09
CA ALA A 112 -30.23 7.70 -0.71
C ALA A 112 -31.18 8.71 -0.03
N VAL A 113 -31.05 8.89 1.28
CA VAL A 113 -31.81 9.89 2.03
C VAL A 113 -31.33 11.31 1.67
N GLU A 114 -30.03 11.55 1.64
CA GLU A 114 -29.46 12.85 1.25
C GLU A 114 -29.88 13.26 -0.16
N GLN A 115 -29.89 12.32 -1.12
CA GLN A 115 -30.35 12.60 -2.48
C GLN A 115 -31.84 13.00 -2.57
N ARG A 116 -32.69 12.56 -1.62
CA ARG A 116 -34.10 12.99 -1.56
C ARG A 116 -34.25 14.40 -1.01
N PHE A 117 -33.38 14.79 -0.07
CA PHE A 117 -33.44 16.10 0.58
C PHE A 117 -32.62 17.18 -0.11
N THR A 118 -31.69 16.80 -0.99
CA THR A 118 -30.92 17.75 -1.78
C THR A 118 -31.77 18.18 -2.99
N PRO A 119 -32.36 19.39 -3.00
CA PRO A 119 -33.12 19.84 -4.16
C PRO A 119 -32.17 19.83 -5.36
N SER A 120 -32.56 19.13 -6.43
CA SER A 120 -31.80 19.14 -7.67
C SER A 120 -31.55 20.59 -8.04
N LYS A 121 -30.28 21.03 -8.09
CA LYS A 121 -29.92 22.38 -8.52
C LYS A 121 -30.70 22.64 -9.82
N PRO A 122 -31.58 23.65 -9.87
CA PRO A 122 -32.36 23.90 -11.07
C PRO A 122 -31.37 24.02 -12.22
N ARG A 123 -31.53 23.18 -13.24
CA ARG A 123 -30.76 23.29 -14.48
C ARG A 123 -30.99 24.70 -15.00
N ARG A 124 -30.03 25.61 -14.78
CA ARG A 124 -30.03 26.91 -15.43
C ARG A 124 -30.03 26.62 -16.92
N ALA A 125 -31.18 26.78 -17.57
CA ALA A 125 -31.27 26.78 -19.01
C ALA A 125 -30.26 27.84 -19.49
N LYS A 126 -29.25 27.41 -20.25
CA LYS A 126 -28.38 28.35 -20.96
C LYS A 126 -29.25 29.01 -22.02
N VAL A 127 -29.81 30.16 -21.68
CA VAL A 127 -30.43 31.04 -22.67
C VAL A 127 -29.28 31.65 -23.46
N TRP A 128 -29.09 31.18 -24.69
CA TRP A 128 -28.23 31.84 -25.65
C TRP A 128 -29.00 33.06 -26.17
N THR A 129 -28.65 34.26 -25.71
CA THR A 129 -29.07 35.51 -26.36
C THR A 129 -28.17 35.78 -27.55
N LEU A 130 -28.79 35.86 -28.74
CA LEU A 130 -28.20 36.34 -29.98
C LEU A 130 -28.10 37.87 -29.98
#